data_AF-A0A838QS28-F1
#
_entry.id   AF-A0A838QS28-F1
#
_cell.length_a   1.000
_cell.length_b   1.000
_cell.length_c   1.000
_cell.angle_alpha   90.00
_cell.angle_beta   90.00
_cell.angle_gamma   90.00
#
_symmetry.space_group_name_H-M   'P 1'
#
loop_
_entity.id
_entity.type
_entity.pdbx_description
1 polymer ?
#
loop_
_entity_poly.entity_id
_entity_poly.type
_entity_poly.pdbx_seq_one_letter_code
_entity_poly.pdbx_strand_id
1 'polypeptide(L)'
;VMLDSLPEDETVALLTSVQGVKLGVLVKDKLQGRLQIDFAGDTSSLASVAKPLIIAILGESGAMLDEFNDWTAEAKGNSLALSGELTADGMRRIFSMMAIDSTAVGQDAQTAAPESPTASTTPPANGAAQPDPAKAAMIRASQRYFRAVGNFVADAQRLNRANSLRQSVMWLENYARRIEAMPTRGVDPDLAQYGHYVAQTFRWVVDQAYGVEQKQEAIAATEGPSETRVGWIPTTRTVNWGGYRMREYAPYGWVQYNKQEQQQSADQRQKLEDAMYKMIEDARQTLTKLVAEHETIRSKLSQRYGVQFR
;
A
#
# COMPACT_ATOMS: atom_id res chain seq x y z
N VAL A 1 19.63 13.79 -3.63
CA VAL A 1 20.82 12.90 -3.63
C VAL A 1 21.12 12.59 -5.08
N MET A 2 22.38 12.76 -5.49
CA MET A 2 22.85 12.95 -6.86
C MET A 2 22.31 11.94 -7.89
N LEU A 3 21.51 12.43 -8.84
CA LEU A 3 21.28 11.81 -10.15
C LEU A 3 22.19 12.46 -11.23
N ASP A 4 23.07 13.40 -10.85
CA ASP A 4 23.84 14.31 -11.72
C ASP A 4 24.93 13.68 -12.61
N SER A 5 24.99 12.35 -12.77
CA SER A 5 26.06 11.71 -13.56
C SER A 5 25.62 10.69 -14.59
N LEU A 6 24.31 10.54 -14.82
CA LEU A 6 23.79 9.65 -15.86
C LEU A 6 23.11 10.47 -16.95
N PRO A 7 23.40 10.23 -18.24
CA PRO A 7 22.70 10.88 -19.34
C PRO A 7 21.19 10.62 -19.21
N GLU A 8 20.43 11.71 -19.16
CA GLU A 8 19.00 11.73 -18.81
C GLU A 8 18.18 10.88 -19.80
N ASP A 9 18.45 11.03 -21.10
CA ASP A 9 17.78 10.28 -22.17
C ASP A 9 18.01 8.76 -22.07
N GLU A 10 19.23 8.34 -21.71
CA GLU A 10 19.59 6.93 -21.60
C GLU A 10 18.94 6.29 -20.35
N THR A 11 18.83 7.07 -19.27
CA THR A 11 18.17 6.65 -18.03
C THR A 11 16.66 6.52 -18.24
N VAL A 12 16.04 7.48 -18.94
CA VAL A 12 14.61 7.43 -19.28
C VAL A 12 14.31 6.26 -20.22
N ALA A 13 15.15 6.04 -21.23
CA ALA A 13 15.01 4.90 -22.15
C ALA A 13 15.15 3.55 -21.41
N LEU A 14 16.09 3.45 -20.46
CA LEU A 14 16.26 2.25 -19.66
C LEU A 14 15.05 2.01 -18.73
N LEU A 15 14.60 3.04 -18.00
CA LEU A 15 13.45 2.91 -17.09
C LEU A 15 12.12 2.61 -17.82
N THR A 16 11.95 3.10 -19.04
CA THR A 16 10.79 2.75 -19.89
C THR A 16 10.88 1.35 -20.48
N SER A 17 12.06 0.70 -20.40
CA SER A 17 12.30 -0.65 -20.91
C SER A 17 12.08 -1.78 -19.89
N VAL A 18 11.44 -1.48 -18.75
CA VAL A 18 11.12 -2.50 -17.73
C VAL A 18 10.27 -3.61 -18.35
N GLN A 19 10.77 -4.85 -18.28
CA GLN A 19 10.12 -6.04 -18.81
C GLN A 19 9.27 -6.76 -17.77
N GLY A 20 9.62 -6.65 -16.49
CA GLY A 20 8.86 -7.26 -15.43
C GLY A 20 9.54 -7.21 -14.07
N VAL A 21 8.78 -7.59 -13.05
CA VAL A 21 9.22 -7.67 -11.66
C VAL A 21 8.98 -9.09 -11.14
N LYS A 22 9.98 -9.68 -10.48
CA LYS A 22 9.92 -11.01 -9.89
C LYS A 22 10.31 -10.93 -8.42
N LEU A 23 9.52 -11.57 -7.56
CA LEU A 23 9.87 -11.78 -6.16
C LEU A 23 10.03 -13.28 -5.92
N GLY A 24 11.25 -13.69 -5.60
CA GLY A 24 11.56 -15.05 -5.16
C GLY A 24 11.68 -15.10 -3.64
N VAL A 25 11.09 -16.12 -3.02
CA VAL A 25 11.26 -16.41 -1.59
C VAL A 25 11.84 -17.82 -1.46
N LEU A 26 12.98 -17.91 -0.77
CA LEU A 26 13.66 -19.16 -0.47
C LEU A 26 13.48 -19.48 1.02
N VAL A 27 12.85 -20.61 1.31
CA VAL A 27 12.64 -21.11 2.66
C VAL A 27 13.72 -22.15 2.97
N LYS A 28 14.69 -21.80 3.80
CA LYS A 28 15.67 -22.72 4.40
C LYS A 28 15.52 -22.67 5.92
N ASP A 29 16.60 -22.45 6.67
CA ASP A 29 16.56 -22.21 8.12
C ASP A 29 16.02 -20.80 8.46
N LYS A 30 16.19 -19.86 7.53
CA LYS A 30 15.63 -18.51 7.54
C LYS A 30 14.89 -18.25 6.23
N LEU A 31 13.96 -17.30 6.25
CA LEU A 31 13.28 -16.82 5.05
C LEU A 31 14.19 -15.81 4.34
N GLN A 32 14.62 -16.12 3.12
CA GLN A 32 15.38 -15.19 2.28
C GLN A 32 14.54 -14.75 1.09
N GLY A 33 14.49 -13.46 0.85
CA GLY A 33 13.79 -12.86 -0.27
C GLY A 33 14.75 -12.28 -1.29
N ARG A 34 14.32 -12.28 -2.55
CA ARG A 34 14.99 -11.59 -3.66
C ARG A 34 13.97 -10.97 -4.59
N LEU A 35 13.94 -9.64 -4.63
CA LEU A 35 13.21 -8.86 -5.61
C LEU A 35 14.12 -8.60 -6.80
N GLN A 36 13.63 -8.80 -8.02
CA GLN A 36 14.37 -8.58 -9.25
C GLN A 36 13.50 -7.81 -10.25
N ILE A 37 14.05 -6.75 -10.82
CA ILE A 37 13.46 -5.95 -11.89
C ILE A 37 14.30 -6.18 -13.14
N ASP A 38 13.66 -6.68 -14.19
CA ASP A 38 14.31 -6.99 -15.46
C ASP A 38 14.08 -5.85 -16.46
N PHE A 39 15.13 -5.44 -17.16
CA PHE A 39 15.15 -4.37 -18.17
C PHE A 39 15.56 -4.94 -19.54
N ALA A 40 15.29 -4.19 -20.61
CA ALA A 40 15.75 -4.56 -21.95
C ALA A 40 17.23 -4.23 -22.18
N GLY A 41 17.74 -3.21 -21.49
CA GLY A 41 19.13 -2.73 -21.60
C GLY A 41 20.03 -3.14 -20.41
N ASP A 42 21.32 -2.84 -20.52
CA ASP A 42 22.29 -3.06 -19.45
C ASP A 42 22.07 -2.09 -18.27
N THR A 43 22.13 -2.61 -17.06
CA THR A 43 21.85 -1.86 -15.82
C THR A 43 23.12 -1.49 -15.05
N SER A 44 24.32 -1.75 -15.59
CA SER A 44 25.58 -1.52 -14.88
C SER A 44 25.78 -0.04 -14.53
N SER A 45 25.28 0.87 -15.38
CA SER A 45 25.27 2.31 -15.12
C SER A 45 24.44 2.70 -13.90
N LEU A 46 23.40 1.91 -13.57
CA LEU A 46 22.53 2.13 -12.41
C LEU A 46 23.07 1.52 -11.11
N ALA A 47 24.21 0.82 -11.13
CA ALA A 47 24.72 0.10 -9.96
C ALA A 47 24.89 0.99 -8.71
N SER A 48 25.35 2.24 -8.90
CA SER A 48 25.57 3.21 -7.82
C SER A 48 24.26 3.73 -7.21
N VAL A 49 23.16 3.70 -7.97
CA VAL A 49 21.84 4.22 -7.57
C VAL A 49 20.77 3.12 -7.47
N ALA A 50 21.14 1.84 -7.64
CA ALA A 50 20.20 0.73 -7.71
C ALA A 50 19.32 0.63 -6.45
N LYS A 51 19.91 0.71 -5.27
CA LYS A 51 19.17 0.65 -4.00
C LYS A 51 18.18 1.82 -3.85
N PRO A 52 18.60 3.10 -3.91
CA PRO A 52 17.66 4.20 -3.77
C PRO A 52 16.59 4.21 -4.87
N LEU A 53 16.93 3.79 -6.10
CA LEU A 53 15.97 3.67 -7.20
C LEU A 53 14.89 2.62 -6.92
N ILE A 54 15.30 1.39 -6.55
CA ILE A 54 14.35 0.32 -6.21
C ILE A 54 13.46 0.74 -5.04
N ILE A 55 14.04 1.34 -4.00
CA ILE A 55 13.28 1.82 -2.83
C ILE A 55 12.29 2.92 -3.24
N ALA A 56 12.68 3.85 -4.11
CA ALA A 56 11.78 4.88 -4.60
C ALA A 56 10.60 4.27 -5.38
N ILE A 57 10.86 3.33 -6.29
CA ILE A 57 9.82 2.64 -7.07
C ILE A 57 8.86 1.87 -6.15
N LEU A 58 9.37 1.15 -5.15
CA LEU A 58 8.54 0.41 -4.18
C LEU A 58 7.76 1.35 -3.26
N GLY A 59 8.36 2.48 -2.89
CA GLY A 59 7.73 3.52 -2.09
C GLY A 59 6.58 4.21 -2.82
N GLU A 60 6.73 4.50 -4.11
CA GLU A 60 5.69 5.09 -4.95
C GLU A 60 4.56 4.10 -5.28
N SER A 61 4.90 2.84 -5.56
CA SER A 61 3.90 1.79 -5.81
C SER A 61 3.16 1.30 -4.56
N GLY A 62 3.57 1.75 -3.36
CA GLY A 62 3.00 1.29 -2.09
C GLY A 62 3.37 -0.14 -1.70
N ALA A 63 4.28 -0.78 -2.44
CA ALA A 63 4.75 -2.15 -2.20
C ALA A 63 5.91 -2.25 -1.20
N MET A 64 6.21 -1.16 -0.49
CA MET A 64 7.32 -1.10 0.46
C MET A 64 7.11 -2.04 1.65
N LEU A 65 8.14 -2.82 1.97
CA LEU A 65 8.27 -3.58 3.21
C LEU A 65 9.39 -2.97 4.06
N ASP A 66 9.24 -3.05 5.38
CA ASP A 66 10.15 -2.42 6.34
C ASP A 66 11.59 -2.95 6.16
N GLU A 67 11.74 -4.26 5.95
CA GLU A 67 13.03 -4.93 5.73
C GLU A 67 13.74 -4.54 4.42
N PHE A 68 13.05 -3.99 3.41
CA PHE A 68 13.71 -3.60 2.15
C PHE A 68 14.77 -2.51 2.33
N ASN A 69 14.66 -1.71 3.40
CA ASN A 69 15.67 -0.73 3.77
C ASN A 69 17.00 -1.39 4.13
N ASP A 70 16.97 -2.60 4.68
CA ASP A 70 18.15 -3.34 5.14
C ASP A 70 18.70 -4.29 4.06
N TRP A 71 17.92 -4.56 3.02
CA TRP A 71 18.33 -5.43 1.91
C TRP A 71 19.46 -4.82 1.07
N THR A 72 20.26 -5.69 0.48
CA THR A 72 21.40 -5.31 -0.38
C THR A 72 20.97 -5.27 -1.83
N ALA A 73 21.29 -4.19 -2.54
CA ALA A 73 21.02 -4.07 -3.97
C ALA A 73 22.23 -4.52 -4.80
N GLU A 74 21.96 -5.08 -5.95
CA GLU A 74 22.96 -5.41 -6.97
C GLU A 74 22.41 -5.10 -8.36
N ALA A 75 23.28 -4.61 -9.24
CA ALA A 75 23.01 -4.49 -10.67
C ALA A 75 23.84 -5.54 -11.40
N LYS A 76 23.20 -6.39 -12.20
CA LYS A 76 23.89 -7.45 -12.94
C LYS A 76 23.25 -7.65 -14.29
N GLY A 77 24.01 -7.38 -15.36
CA GLY A 77 23.53 -7.51 -16.74
C GLY A 77 22.34 -6.59 -16.96
N ASN A 78 21.19 -7.16 -17.28
CA ASN A 78 19.95 -6.42 -17.54
C ASN A 78 18.98 -6.39 -16.35
N SER A 79 19.44 -6.74 -15.15
CA SER A 79 18.57 -6.82 -13.98
C SER A 79 19.10 -5.96 -12.84
N LEU A 80 18.19 -5.35 -12.09
CA LEU A 80 18.44 -4.81 -10.77
C LEU A 80 17.78 -5.73 -9.74
N ALA A 81 18.51 -6.11 -8.70
CA ALA A 81 17.98 -6.97 -7.66
C ALA A 81 18.20 -6.40 -6.27
N LEU A 82 17.27 -6.69 -5.37
CA LEU A 82 17.33 -6.39 -3.95
C LEU A 82 17.15 -7.70 -3.18
N SER A 83 18.07 -8.02 -2.27
CA SER A 83 18.10 -9.32 -1.58
C SER A 83 18.32 -9.16 -0.08
N GLY A 84 17.69 -10.01 0.73
CA GLY A 84 17.92 -10.01 2.17
C GLY A 84 17.04 -10.99 2.94
N GLU A 85 17.05 -10.86 4.27
CA GLU A 85 16.19 -11.65 5.16
C GLU A 85 14.76 -11.10 5.12
N LEU A 86 13.78 -11.99 4.93
CA LEU A 86 12.36 -11.65 4.89
C LEU A 86 11.72 -11.98 6.25
N THR A 87 11.00 -11.02 6.84
CA THR A 87 10.33 -11.25 8.11
C THR A 87 9.04 -12.04 7.93
N ALA A 88 8.54 -12.67 8.99
CA ALA A 88 7.24 -13.35 8.96
C ALA A 88 6.08 -12.38 8.66
N ASP A 89 6.20 -11.14 9.14
CA ASP A 89 5.23 -10.08 8.87
C ASP A 89 5.28 -9.68 7.39
N GLY A 90 6.47 -9.44 6.83
CA GLY A 90 6.66 -9.20 5.38
C GLY A 90 6.09 -10.32 4.51
N MET A 91 6.32 -11.57 4.89
CA MET A 91 5.75 -12.73 4.19
C MET A 91 4.21 -12.76 4.27
N ARG A 92 3.62 -12.44 5.43
CA ARG A 92 2.17 -12.33 5.58
C ARG A 92 1.58 -11.23 4.70
N ARG A 93 2.28 -10.09 4.57
CA ARG A 93 1.91 -9.01 3.65
C ARG A 93 1.94 -9.50 2.20
N ILE A 94 3.03 -10.12 1.76
CA ILE A 94 3.13 -10.68 0.40
C ILE A 94 2.01 -11.70 0.14
N PHE A 95 1.71 -12.59 1.09
CA PHE A 95 0.61 -13.55 1.00
C PHE A 95 -0.79 -12.93 1.04
N SER A 96 -0.95 -11.68 1.50
CA SER A 96 -2.24 -10.99 1.43
C SER A 96 -2.55 -10.50 0.01
N MET A 97 -1.52 -10.25 -0.81
CA MET A 97 -1.67 -9.89 -2.23
C MET A 97 -2.06 -11.09 -3.10
N MET A 98 -1.56 -12.27 -2.74
CA MET A 98 -1.94 -13.53 -3.40
C MET A 98 -3.32 -13.97 -2.92
N ALA A 99 -4.35 -13.33 -3.46
CA ALA A 99 -5.70 -13.87 -3.38
C ALA A 99 -5.73 -15.19 -4.16
N ILE A 100 -5.68 -16.31 -3.43
CA ILE A 100 -6.23 -17.55 -3.98
C ILE A 100 -7.73 -17.34 -3.94
N ASP A 101 -8.29 -17.00 -5.09
CA ASP A 101 -9.72 -16.98 -5.28
C ASP A 101 -10.24 -18.40 -4.99
N SER A 102 -10.92 -18.58 -3.86
CA SER A 102 -11.50 -19.88 -3.52
C SER A 102 -12.56 -20.32 -4.53
N THR A 103 -13.02 -19.43 -5.42
CA THR A 103 -13.87 -19.82 -6.55
C THR A 103 -13.09 -20.59 -7.63
N ALA A 104 -11.77 -20.40 -7.75
CA ALA A 104 -10.92 -21.14 -8.68
C ALA A 104 -10.57 -22.57 -8.19
N VAL A 105 -10.77 -22.85 -6.89
CA VAL A 105 -10.54 -24.18 -6.27
C VAL A 105 -11.86 -24.86 -5.88
N GLY A 106 -13.00 -24.36 -6.37
CA GLY A 106 -14.33 -24.71 -5.85
C GLY A 106 -15.41 -24.89 -6.90
N GLN A 107 -15.14 -25.59 -8.01
CA GLN A 107 -16.20 -26.22 -8.81
C GLN A 107 -16.21 -27.76 -8.76
N ASP A 108 -15.22 -28.39 -8.11
CA ASP A 108 -15.17 -29.85 -7.95
C ASP A 108 -15.24 -30.34 -6.49
N ALA A 109 -15.46 -29.45 -5.51
CA ALA A 109 -15.65 -29.83 -4.10
C ALA A 109 -17.15 -29.92 -3.73
N GLN A 110 -17.94 -30.57 -4.58
CA GLN A 110 -19.33 -30.90 -4.31
C GLN A 110 -19.48 -32.42 -4.21
N THR A 111 -18.93 -33.00 -3.14
CA THR A 111 -19.34 -34.28 -2.55
C THR A 111 -18.55 -34.54 -1.27
N ALA A 112 -18.98 -33.93 -0.17
CA ALA A 112 -18.76 -34.51 1.15
C ALA A 112 -20.11 -34.55 1.85
N ALA A 113 -20.81 -35.66 1.62
CA ALA A 113 -22.02 -36.01 2.33
C ALA A 113 -21.71 -36.20 3.84
N PRO A 114 -22.68 -35.96 4.73
CA PRO A 114 -22.48 -36.03 6.17
C PRO A 114 -22.39 -37.50 6.61
N GLU A 115 -21.25 -37.91 7.16
CA GLU A 115 -21.18 -39.19 7.88
C GLU A 115 -21.84 -39.03 9.25
N SER A 116 -23.03 -39.61 9.36
CA SER A 116 -23.73 -39.87 10.61
C SER A 116 -22.89 -40.78 11.54
N PRO A 117 -22.96 -40.60 12.87
CA PRO A 117 -22.07 -41.26 13.81
C PRO A 117 -22.45 -42.73 13.99
N THR A 118 -21.49 -43.63 13.75
CA THR A 118 -21.63 -45.03 14.14
C THR A 118 -21.46 -45.16 15.64
N ALA A 119 -22.51 -45.67 16.30
CA ALA A 119 -22.49 -46.06 17.69
C ALA A 119 -21.37 -47.07 17.96
N SER A 120 -20.61 -46.85 19.04
CA SER A 120 -19.84 -47.89 19.71
C SER A 120 -20.10 -47.75 21.21
N THR A 121 -20.81 -48.75 21.71
CA THR A 121 -21.14 -49.03 23.11
C THR A 121 -19.86 -49.34 23.90
N THR A 122 -19.62 -48.64 25.02
CA THR A 122 -19.17 -49.17 26.32
C THR A 122 -19.10 -47.99 27.31
N PRO A 123 -19.76 -48.06 28.50
CA PRO A 123 -19.69 -46.99 29.50
C PRO A 123 -18.48 -47.15 30.42
N PRO A 124 -17.89 -46.03 30.89
CA PRO A 124 -17.58 -45.95 32.30
C PRO A 124 -18.25 -44.73 32.94
N ALA A 125 -18.81 -45.00 34.10
CA ALA A 125 -19.24 -44.01 35.06
C ALA A 125 -18.06 -43.11 35.45
N ASN A 126 -18.24 -41.79 35.31
CA ASN A 126 -17.98 -40.81 36.36
C ASN A 126 -18.36 -39.42 35.85
N GLY A 127 -19.17 -38.72 36.65
CA GLY A 127 -19.69 -37.40 36.34
C GLY A 127 -18.60 -36.33 36.29
N ALA A 128 -18.30 -35.86 35.09
CA ALA A 128 -17.83 -34.51 34.83
C ALA A 128 -18.50 -34.06 33.53
N ALA A 129 -19.20 -32.92 33.57
CA ALA A 129 -19.90 -32.37 32.42
C ALA A 129 -18.90 -32.13 31.27
N GLN A 130 -18.90 -33.04 30.29
CA GLN A 130 -18.09 -32.92 29.08
C GLN A 130 -18.65 -31.74 28.27
N PRO A 131 -17.84 -30.73 27.90
CA PRO A 131 -18.35 -29.59 27.14
C PRO A 131 -18.91 -30.09 25.81
N ASP A 132 -20.08 -29.58 25.44
CA ASP A 132 -20.74 -29.86 24.17
C ASP A 132 -19.72 -29.79 23.00
N PRO A 133 -19.52 -30.88 22.24
CA PRO A 133 -18.52 -30.92 21.17
C PRO A 133 -18.72 -29.83 20.11
N ALA A 134 -19.97 -29.37 19.90
CA ALA A 134 -20.27 -28.25 19.01
C ALA A 134 -19.72 -26.93 19.56
N LYS A 135 -19.86 -26.68 20.87
CA LYS A 135 -19.33 -25.48 21.54
C LYS A 135 -17.80 -25.47 21.53
N ALA A 136 -17.14 -26.62 21.74
CA ALA A 136 -15.69 -26.72 21.66
C ALA A 136 -15.15 -26.47 20.24
N ALA A 137 -15.85 -26.95 19.20
CA ALA A 137 -15.52 -26.66 17.81
C ALA A 137 -15.66 -25.16 17.50
N MET A 138 -16.74 -24.53 17.97
CA MET A 138 -16.99 -23.11 17.80
C MET A 138 -15.91 -22.23 18.47
N ILE A 139 -15.51 -22.56 19.70
CA ILE A 139 -14.44 -21.86 20.42
C ILE A 139 -13.12 -21.92 19.62
N ARG A 140 -12.75 -23.11 19.11
CA ARG A 140 -11.53 -23.27 18.31
C ARG A 140 -11.57 -22.48 17.00
N ALA A 141 -12.70 -22.50 16.29
CA ALA A 141 -12.88 -21.70 15.09
C ALA A 141 -12.77 -20.20 15.39
N SER A 142 -13.42 -19.75 16.48
CA SER A 142 -13.37 -18.37 16.94
C SER A 142 -11.96 -17.92 17.34
N GLN A 143 -11.18 -18.76 18.03
CA GLN A 143 -9.78 -18.45 18.36
C GLN A 143 -8.90 -18.31 17.12
N ARG A 144 -9.08 -19.17 16.10
CA ARG A 144 -8.35 -19.05 14.83
C ARG A 144 -8.71 -17.77 14.09
N TYR A 145 -10.01 -17.47 14.01
CA TYR A 145 -10.52 -16.25 13.37
C TYR A 145 -9.99 -15.00 14.07
N PHE A 146 -10.11 -14.94 15.41
CA PHE A 146 -9.64 -13.81 16.21
C PHE A 146 -8.14 -13.54 16.00
N ARG A 147 -7.30 -14.58 16.02
CA ARG A 147 -5.86 -14.44 15.79
C ARG A 147 -5.55 -13.94 14.38
N ALA A 148 -6.27 -14.43 13.37
CA ALA A 148 -6.09 -14.00 11.99
C ALA A 148 -6.41 -12.51 11.82
N VAL A 149 -7.56 -12.05 12.36
CA VAL A 149 -7.94 -10.63 12.35
C VAL A 149 -6.94 -9.79 13.15
N GLY A 150 -6.55 -10.23 14.35
CA GLY A 150 -5.60 -9.52 15.21
C GLY A 150 -4.24 -9.30 14.55
N ASN A 151 -3.76 -10.27 13.77
CA ASN A 151 -2.55 -10.11 12.97
C ASN A 151 -2.66 -8.96 11.95
N PHE A 152 -3.79 -8.83 11.24
CA PHE A 152 -4.01 -7.72 10.31
C PHE A 152 -4.15 -6.37 11.00
N VAL A 153 -4.82 -6.33 12.16
CA VAL A 153 -4.92 -5.11 12.99
C VAL A 153 -3.55 -4.66 13.49
N ALA A 154 -2.73 -5.60 13.97
CA ALA A 154 -1.36 -5.32 14.41
C ALA A 154 -0.48 -4.82 13.26
N ASP A 155 -0.61 -5.41 12.06
CA ASP A 155 0.11 -4.94 10.88
C ASP A 155 -0.34 -3.54 10.46
N ALA A 156 -1.64 -3.27 10.44
CA ALA A 156 -2.20 -1.96 10.12
C ALA A 156 -1.71 -0.88 11.10
N GLN A 157 -1.56 -1.21 12.39
CA GLN A 157 -1.01 -0.28 13.38
C GLN A 157 0.45 0.08 13.10
N ARG A 158 1.25 -0.86 12.56
CA ARG A 158 2.64 -0.57 12.18
C ARG A 158 2.71 0.32 10.94
N LEU A 159 1.81 0.11 9.99
CA LEU A 159 1.68 0.97 8.81
C LEU A 159 1.31 2.41 9.19
N ASN A 160 0.54 2.62 10.26
CA ASN A 160 0.25 3.96 10.78
C ASN A 160 1.51 4.71 11.28
N ARG A 161 2.55 3.98 11.68
CA ARG A 161 3.85 4.56 12.10
C ARG A 161 4.76 4.86 10.91
N ALA A 162 4.48 4.30 9.74
CA ALA A 162 5.18 4.67 8.51
C ALA A 162 4.71 6.07 8.06
N ASN A 163 5.63 6.86 7.51
CA ASN A 163 5.40 8.27 7.18
C ASN A 163 4.43 8.53 6.02
N SER A 164 3.73 7.51 5.52
CA SER A 164 2.84 7.67 4.37
C SER A 164 1.62 6.77 4.45
N LEU A 165 0.44 7.41 4.61
CA LEU A 165 -0.86 6.76 4.45
C LEU A 165 -1.01 6.14 3.05
N ARG A 166 -0.38 6.74 2.02
CA ARG A 166 -0.37 6.21 0.65
C ARG A 166 0.28 4.83 0.56
N GLN A 167 1.37 4.62 1.29
CA GLN A 167 2.09 3.34 1.29
C GLN A 167 1.29 2.22 1.97
N SER A 168 0.30 2.55 2.80
CA SER A 168 -0.51 1.56 3.50
C SER A 168 -1.78 1.16 2.76
N VAL A 169 -2.24 1.94 1.77
CA VAL A 169 -3.49 1.72 1.02
C VAL A 169 -3.58 0.31 0.44
N MET A 170 -2.57 -0.09 -0.34
CA MET A 170 -2.54 -1.41 -0.97
C MET A 170 -2.68 -2.53 0.07
N TRP A 171 -1.96 -2.42 1.19
CA TRP A 171 -1.99 -3.43 2.24
C TRP A 171 -3.34 -3.47 2.98
N LEU A 172 -3.90 -2.31 3.31
CA LEU A 172 -5.20 -2.20 3.99
C LEU A 172 -6.33 -2.77 3.11
N GLU A 173 -6.31 -2.50 1.81
CA GLU A 173 -7.26 -3.07 0.84
C GLU A 173 -7.15 -4.60 0.81
N ASN A 174 -5.92 -5.14 0.77
CA ASN A 174 -5.68 -6.58 0.82
C ASN A 174 -6.15 -7.20 2.14
N TYR A 175 -5.91 -6.53 3.27
CA TYR A 175 -6.36 -7.01 4.58
C TYR A 175 -7.88 -7.03 4.68
N ALA A 176 -8.57 -5.97 4.22
CA ALA A 176 -10.03 -5.91 4.19
C ALA A 176 -10.61 -7.08 3.38
N ARG A 177 -10.12 -7.27 2.14
CA ARG A 177 -10.53 -8.39 1.27
C ARG A 177 -10.28 -9.75 1.93
N ARG A 178 -9.13 -9.93 2.59
CA ARG A 178 -8.80 -11.19 3.25
C ARG A 178 -9.74 -11.47 4.42
N ILE A 179 -10.08 -10.46 5.22
CA ILE A 179 -10.99 -10.62 6.36
C ILE A 179 -12.39 -11.01 5.89
N GLU A 180 -12.88 -10.39 4.81
CA GLU A 180 -14.20 -10.69 4.23
C GLU A 180 -14.28 -12.08 3.60
N ALA A 181 -13.17 -12.57 3.06
CA ALA A 181 -13.09 -13.92 2.50
C ALA A 181 -12.94 -15.02 3.57
N MET A 182 -12.78 -14.69 4.85
CA MET A 182 -12.61 -15.71 5.90
C MET A 182 -13.92 -16.44 6.21
N PRO A 183 -13.89 -17.78 6.41
CA PRO A 183 -15.07 -18.53 6.83
C PRO A 183 -15.58 -18.08 8.20
N THR A 184 -16.86 -17.69 8.27
CA THR A 184 -17.57 -17.33 9.52
C THR A 184 -18.34 -18.51 10.12
N ARG A 185 -18.35 -19.67 9.45
CA ARG A 185 -19.07 -20.87 9.92
C ARG A 185 -18.50 -21.37 11.25
N GLY A 186 -19.35 -21.43 12.27
CA GLY A 186 -18.95 -21.86 13.61
C GLY A 186 -18.10 -20.82 14.36
N VAL A 187 -18.06 -19.57 13.90
CA VAL A 187 -17.43 -18.45 14.64
C VAL A 187 -18.49 -17.79 15.53
N ASP A 188 -18.07 -17.25 16.68
CA ASP A 188 -18.94 -16.41 17.53
C ASP A 188 -19.53 -15.23 16.72
N PRO A 189 -20.85 -15.00 16.76
CA PRO A 189 -21.48 -13.92 16.00
C PRO A 189 -20.91 -12.52 16.30
N ASP A 190 -20.56 -12.22 17.55
CA ASP A 190 -19.96 -10.94 17.92
C ASP A 190 -18.57 -10.80 17.30
N LEU A 191 -17.84 -11.92 17.20
CA LEU A 191 -16.51 -11.94 16.57
C LEU A 191 -16.58 -11.82 15.04
N ALA A 192 -17.59 -12.44 14.41
CA ALA A 192 -17.83 -12.27 12.99
C ALA A 192 -18.21 -10.81 12.66
N GLN A 193 -19.09 -10.20 13.46
CA GLN A 193 -19.44 -8.78 13.33
C GLN A 193 -18.21 -7.86 13.53
N TYR A 194 -17.37 -8.17 14.51
CA TYR A 194 -16.11 -7.45 14.71
C TYR A 194 -15.19 -7.56 13.48
N GLY A 195 -15.08 -8.73 12.86
CA GLY A 195 -14.32 -8.90 11.62
C GLY A 195 -14.85 -8.01 10.48
N HIS A 196 -16.17 -7.95 10.29
CA HIS A 196 -16.78 -7.04 9.32
C HIS A 196 -16.48 -5.57 9.62
N TYR A 197 -16.58 -5.17 10.89
CA TYR A 197 -16.24 -3.81 11.31
C TYR A 197 -14.77 -3.46 11.03
N VAL A 198 -13.84 -4.39 11.27
CA VAL A 198 -12.41 -4.20 10.96
C VAL A 198 -12.21 -3.99 9.45
N ALA A 199 -12.83 -4.82 8.61
CA ALA A 199 -12.72 -4.70 7.15
C ALA A 199 -13.30 -3.37 6.63
N GLN A 200 -14.47 -2.95 7.15
CA GLN A 200 -15.07 -1.66 6.82
C GLN A 200 -14.18 -0.49 7.27
N THR A 201 -13.57 -0.61 8.45
CA THR A 201 -12.63 0.41 8.96
C THR A 201 -11.43 0.57 8.02
N PHE A 202 -10.86 -0.54 7.54
CA PHE A 202 -9.76 -0.49 6.57
C PHE A 202 -10.19 0.15 5.25
N ARG A 203 -11.36 -0.20 4.71
CA ARG A 203 -11.90 0.45 3.50
C ARG A 203 -12.12 1.95 3.69
N TRP A 204 -12.67 2.36 4.82
CA TRP A 204 -12.86 3.77 5.11
C TRP A 204 -11.53 4.54 5.11
N VAL A 205 -10.47 3.96 5.70
CA VAL A 205 -9.13 4.55 5.68
C VAL A 205 -8.57 4.63 4.26
N VAL A 206 -8.79 3.59 3.44
CA VAL A 206 -8.42 3.56 2.02
C VAL A 206 -9.13 4.67 1.24
N ASP A 207 -10.43 4.85 1.44
CA ASP A 207 -11.21 5.91 0.78
C ASP A 207 -10.70 7.31 1.15
N GLN A 208 -10.33 7.52 2.42
CA GLN A 208 -9.69 8.78 2.84
C GLN A 208 -8.36 9.00 2.11
N ALA A 209 -7.56 7.94 1.94
CA ALA A 209 -6.27 8.04 1.26
C ALA A 209 -6.41 8.38 -0.23
N TYR A 210 -7.36 7.77 -0.95
CA TYR A 210 -7.66 8.14 -2.33
C TYR A 210 -8.20 9.58 -2.45
N GLY A 211 -9.01 10.02 -1.49
CA GLY A 211 -9.45 11.42 -1.43
C GLY A 211 -8.30 12.42 -1.25
N VAL A 212 -7.23 12.02 -0.55
CA VAL A 212 -6.00 12.82 -0.42
C VAL A 212 -5.24 12.89 -1.74
N GLU A 213 -5.16 11.78 -2.50
CA GLU A 213 -4.49 11.76 -3.82
C GLU A 213 -5.18 12.63 -4.85
N GLN A 214 -6.50 12.50 -4.99
CA GLN A 214 -7.28 13.32 -5.93
C GLN A 214 -7.13 14.82 -5.63
N LYS A 215 -7.08 15.20 -4.35
CA LYS A 215 -6.84 16.59 -3.95
C LYS A 215 -5.42 17.05 -4.27
N GLN A 216 -4.43 16.18 -4.15
CA GLN A 216 -3.04 16.51 -4.50
C GLN A 216 -2.86 16.67 -6.02
N GLU A 217 -3.49 15.81 -6.83
CA GLU A 217 -3.52 15.97 -8.30
C GLU A 217 -4.22 17.27 -8.71
N ALA A 218 -5.31 17.64 -8.03
CA ALA A 218 -5.98 18.91 -8.26
C ALA A 218 -5.07 20.13 -7.97
N ILE A 219 -4.19 20.04 -6.96
CA ILE A 219 -3.17 21.07 -6.68
C ILE A 219 -2.19 21.19 -7.85
N ALA A 220 -1.68 20.07 -8.35
CA ALA A 220 -0.74 20.04 -9.48
C ALA A 220 -1.39 20.58 -10.77
N ALA A 221 -2.66 20.26 -11.03
CA ALA A 221 -3.38 20.73 -12.21
C ALA A 221 -3.74 22.23 -12.16
N THR A 222 -3.81 22.83 -10.96
CA THR A 222 -4.10 24.27 -10.79
C THR A 222 -2.87 25.16 -11.07
N GLU A 223 -1.70 24.57 -11.33
CA GLU A 223 -0.54 25.28 -11.91
C GLU A 223 -0.84 25.63 -13.38
N GLY A 224 -1.61 26.70 -13.58
CA GLY A 224 -1.95 27.20 -14.90
C GLY A 224 -0.70 27.59 -15.70
N PRO A 225 -0.72 27.44 -17.03
CA PRO A 225 0.42 27.78 -17.87
C PRO A 225 0.73 29.27 -17.72
N SER A 226 2.00 29.57 -17.46
CA SER A 226 2.46 30.94 -17.37
C SER A 226 2.30 31.64 -18.73
N GLU A 227 1.62 32.79 -18.77
CA GLU A 227 1.38 33.51 -20.04
C GLU A 227 2.70 34.09 -20.54
N THR A 228 3.21 33.56 -21.67
CA THR A 228 4.43 34.07 -22.30
C THR A 228 4.05 35.26 -23.18
N ARG A 229 4.52 36.45 -22.83
CA ARG A 229 4.32 37.66 -23.64
C ARG A 229 5.60 38.00 -24.38
N VAL A 230 5.44 38.43 -25.63
CA VAL A 230 6.54 38.88 -26.48
C VAL A 230 6.40 40.38 -26.70
N GLY A 231 7.43 41.14 -26.35
CA GLY A 231 7.58 42.55 -26.66
C GLY A 231 8.71 42.78 -27.66
N TRP A 232 8.82 44.03 -28.12
CA TRP A 232 9.82 44.43 -29.11
C TRP A 232 10.68 45.55 -28.56
N ILE A 233 11.99 45.37 -28.56
CA ILE A 233 12.95 46.38 -28.13
C ILE A 233 13.76 46.89 -29.32
N PRO A 234 13.92 48.23 -29.45
CA PRO A 234 14.72 48.80 -30.53
C PRO A 234 16.19 48.42 -30.33
N THR A 235 16.77 47.80 -31.35
CA THR A 235 18.20 47.48 -31.37
C THR A 235 19.03 48.69 -31.77
N THR A 236 20.35 48.58 -31.67
CA THR A 236 21.30 49.59 -32.15
C THR A 236 21.46 49.58 -33.68
N ARG A 237 20.86 48.61 -34.37
CA ARG A 237 20.93 48.48 -35.83
C ARG A 237 19.80 49.26 -36.50
N THR A 238 20.12 49.85 -37.64
CA THR A 238 19.14 50.51 -38.52
C THR A 238 19.10 49.78 -39.84
N VAL A 239 17.91 49.49 -40.33
CA VAL A 239 17.64 48.82 -41.60
C VAL A 239 17.00 49.81 -42.57
N ASN A 240 17.33 49.71 -43.85
CA ASN A 240 16.78 50.56 -44.89
C ASN A 240 15.63 49.82 -45.57
N TRP A 241 14.40 50.32 -45.40
CA TRP A 241 13.21 49.73 -46.00
C TRP A 241 12.47 50.81 -46.80
N GLY A 242 12.37 50.64 -48.12
CA GLY A 242 11.72 51.61 -49.00
C GLY A 242 12.40 52.98 -49.09
N GLY A 243 13.72 53.07 -48.88
CA GLY A 243 14.49 54.33 -48.97
C GLY A 243 14.54 55.15 -47.67
N TYR A 244 13.87 54.69 -46.61
CA TYR A 244 13.91 55.29 -45.28
C TYR A 244 14.67 54.40 -44.29
N ARG A 245 15.53 55.02 -43.47
CA ARG A 245 16.24 54.32 -42.37
C ARG A 245 15.31 54.17 -41.17
N MET A 246 15.02 52.93 -40.80
CA MET A 246 14.21 52.57 -39.64
C MET A 246 15.05 51.80 -38.61
N ARG A 247 14.70 51.87 -37.33
CA ARG A 247 15.35 51.04 -36.29
C ARG A 247 14.85 49.61 -36.39
N GLU A 248 15.78 48.66 -36.32
CA GLU A 248 15.48 47.23 -36.25
C GLU A 248 15.03 46.88 -34.83
N TYR A 249 13.92 46.15 -34.69
CA TYR A 249 13.40 45.70 -33.40
C TYR A 249 13.68 44.21 -33.21
N ALA A 250 14.20 43.85 -32.04
CA ALA A 250 14.38 42.46 -31.64
C ALA A 250 13.23 42.02 -30.71
N PRO A 251 12.71 40.79 -30.88
CA PRO A 251 11.73 40.25 -29.96
C PRO A 251 12.40 39.90 -28.63
N TYR A 252 11.73 40.20 -27.53
CA TYR A 252 12.11 39.80 -26.19
C TYR A 252 10.89 39.26 -25.46
N GLY A 253 11.01 38.06 -24.88
CA GLY A 253 9.94 37.40 -24.15
C GLY A 253 10.11 37.55 -22.64
N TRP A 254 9.01 37.66 -21.91
CA TRP A 254 8.99 37.47 -20.46
C TRP A 254 7.76 36.67 -20.05
N VAL A 255 7.91 35.99 -18.93
CA VAL A 255 6.82 35.24 -18.31
C VAL A 255 6.06 36.20 -17.40
N GLN A 256 4.75 36.34 -17.61
CA GLN A 256 3.90 37.13 -16.74
C GLN A 256 3.05 36.20 -15.88
N TYR A 257 3.31 36.23 -14.57
CA TYR A 257 2.47 35.54 -13.59
C TYR A 257 1.27 36.43 -13.23
N ASN A 258 0.06 35.88 -13.32
CA ASN A 258 -1.13 36.57 -12.83
C ASN A 258 -1.14 36.51 -11.29
N LYS A 259 -0.84 37.64 -10.64
CA LYS A 259 -0.73 37.71 -9.17
C LYS A 259 -2.03 37.35 -8.44
N GLN A 260 -3.20 37.59 -9.04
CA GLN A 260 -4.49 37.23 -8.43
C GLN A 260 -4.75 35.72 -8.47
N GLU A 261 -4.48 35.06 -9.60
CA GLU A 261 -4.57 33.60 -9.71
C GLU A 261 -3.52 32.91 -8.83
N GLN A 262 -2.33 33.51 -8.70
CA GLN A 262 -1.28 32.99 -7.83
C GLN A 262 -1.65 33.09 -6.33
N GLN A 263 -2.34 34.16 -5.92
CA GLN A 263 -2.86 34.29 -4.55
C GLN A 263 -4.04 33.34 -4.28
N GLN A 264 -4.99 33.24 -5.22
CA GLN A 264 -6.14 32.33 -5.08
C GLN A 264 -5.70 30.86 -5.06
N SER A 265 -4.72 30.48 -5.87
CA SER A 265 -4.14 29.13 -5.85
C SER A 265 -3.34 28.87 -4.57
N ALA A 266 -2.64 29.86 -4.00
CA ALA A 266 -1.98 29.72 -2.70
C ALA A 266 -2.97 29.51 -1.54
N ASP A 267 -4.06 30.28 -1.49
CA ASP A 267 -5.12 30.10 -0.47
C ASP A 267 -5.85 28.76 -0.62
N GLN A 268 -6.08 28.31 -1.86
CA GLN A 268 -6.66 26.99 -2.12
C GLN A 268 -5.71 25.86 -1.71
N ARG A 269 -4.40 26.00 -1.98
CA ARG A 269 -3.37 25.05 -1.52
C ARG A 269 -3.37 24.90 -0.01
N GLN A 270 -3.35 26.01 0.73
CA GLN A 270 -3.38 25.96 2.20
C GLN A 270 -4.63 25.24 2.73
N LYS A 271 -5.81 25.57 2.20
CA LYS A 271 -7.06 24.90 2.59
C LYS A 271 -7.05 23.40 2.28
N LEU A 272 -6.45 23.01 1.14
CA LEU A 272 -6.34 21.61 0.74
C LEU A 272 -5.31 20.87 1.58
N GLU A 273 -4.14 21.46 1.84
CA GLU A 273 -3.11 20.92 2.74
C GLU A 273 -3.69 20.68 4.16
N ASP A 274 -4.38 21.67 4.73
CA ASP A 274 -5.05 21.55 6.02
C ASP A 274 -6.09 20.41 6.02
N ALA A 275 -6.85 20.28 4.93
CA ALA A 275 -7.81 19.19 4.77
C ALA A 275 -7.12 17.82 4.67
N MET A 276 -5.97 17.72 3.97
CA MET A 276 -5.18 16.50 3.89
C MET A 276 -4.62 16.10 5.25
N TYR A 277 -4.05 17.05 6.01
CA TYR A 277 -3.54 16.78 7.35
C TYR A 277 -4.62 16.24 8.29
N LYS A 278 -5.81 16.85 8.27
CA LYS A 278 -6.96 16.37 9.05
C LYS A 278 -7.39 14.96 8.63
N MET A 279 -7.49 14.68 7.33
CA MET A 279 -7.85 13.36 6.83
C MET A 279 -6.85 12.27 7.24
N ILE A 280 -5.55 12.57 7.17
CA ILE A 280 -4.51 11.65 7.63
C ILE A 280 -4.64 11.40 9.13
N GLU A 281 -4.81 12.45 9.92
CA GLU A 281 -4.94 12.33 11.38
C GLU A 281 -6.20 11.54 11.78
N ASP A 282 -7.34 11.79 11.13
CA ASP A 282 -8.57 11.05 11.36
C ASP A 282 -8.40 9.55 11.03
N ALA A 283 -7.69 9.23 9.94
CA ALA A 283 -7.30 7.86 9.60
C ALA A 283 -6.43 7.21 10.69
N ARG A 284 -5.42 7.94 11.19
CA ARG A 284 -4.56 7.46 12.28
C ARG A 284 -5.34 7.16 13.56
N GLN A 285 -6.22 8.07 13.94
CA GLN A 285 -7.05 7.95 15.14
C GLN A 285 -8.01 6.77 15.01
N THR A 286 -8.59 6.58 13.84
CA THR A 286 -9.50 5.46 13.56
C THR A 286 -8.79 4.12 13.69
N LEU A 287 -7.60 3.97 13.12
CA LEU A 287 -6.78 2.76 13.31
C LEU A 287 -6.37 2.56 14.78
N THR A 288 -6.16 3.63 15.53
CA THR A 288 -5.83 3.53 16.96
C THR A 288 -7.03 3.07 17.79
N LYS A 289 -8.24 3.58 17.49
CA LYS A 289 -9.49 3.12 18.11
C LYS A 289 -9.75 1.64 17.84
N LEU A 290 -9.45 1.18 16.62
CA LEU A 290 -9.58 -0.23 16.24
C LEU A 290 -8.76 -1.18 17.13
N VAL A 291 -7.57 -0.76 17.56
CA VAL A 291 -6.74 -1.54 18.50
C VAL A 291 -7.38 -1.62 19.88
N ALA A 292 -7.97 -0.53 20.37
CA ALA A 292 -8.69 -0.54 21.65
C ALA A 292 -9.94 -1.44 21.60
N GLU A 293 -10.66 -1.43 20.47
CA GLU A 293 -11.80 -2.33 20.26
C GLU A 293 -11.38 -3.80 20.17
N HIS A 294 -10.24 -4.10 19.56
CA HIS A 294 -9.67 -5.44 19.52
C HIS A 294 -9.51 -6.03 20.94
N GLU A 295 -8.96 -5.24 21.86
CA GLU A 295 -8.79 -5.63 23.27
C GLU A 295 -10.13 -5.81 24.00
N THR A 296 -11.11 -4.96 23.67
CA THR A 296 -12.47 -5.06 24.22
C THR A 296 -13.13 -6.39 23.80
N ILE A 297 -13.04 -6.76 22.52
CA ILE A 297 -13.57 -8.04 22.03
C ILE A 297 -12.82 -9.23 22.65
N ARG A 298 -11.49 -9.15 22.77
CA ARG A 298 -10.65 -10.17 23.41
C ARG A 298 -11.12 -10.48 24.84
N SER A 299 -11.30 -9.44 25.64
CA SER A 299 -11.75 -9.56 27.03
C SER A 299 -13.17 -10.12 27.13
N LYS A 300 -14.10 -9.62 26.31
CA LYS A 300 -15.50 -10.10 26.25
C LYS A 300 -15.59 -11.58 25.92
N LEU A 301 -14.87 -12.04 24.89
CA LEU A 301 -14.86 -13.45 24.49
C LEU A 301 -14.18 -14.33 25.53
N SER A 302 -13.09 -13.86 26.13
CA SER A 302 -12.39 -14.61 27.17
C SER A 302 -13.26 -14.81 28.41
N GLN A 303 -14.03 -13.78 28.81
CA GLN A 303 -15.00 -13.86 29.89
C GLN A 303 -16.17 -14.80 29.54
N ARG A 304 -16.71 -14.72 28.32
CA ARG A 304 -17.84 -15.55 27.87
C ARG A 304 -17.51 -17.04 27.84
N TYR A 305 -16.32 -17.40 27.38
CA TYR A 305 -15.94 -18.79 27.14
C TYR A 305 -15.00 -19.38 28.20
N GLY A 306 -14.50 -18.58 29.14
CA GLY A 306 -13.56 -19.04 30.17
C GLY A 306 -12.22 -19.50 29.61
N VAL A 307 -11.88 -19.09 28.38
CA VAL A 307 -10.63 -19.45 27.69
C VAL A 307 -9.94 -18.18 27.20
N GLN A 308 -8.61 -18.19 27.16
CA GLN A 308 -7.87 -17.03 26.63
C GLN A 308 -7.93 -16.98 25.11
N PHE A 309 -8.31 -15.81 24.58
CA PHE A 309 -8.13 -15.46 23.18
C PHE A 309 -6.77 -14.76 23.03
N ARG A 310 -5.88 -15.36 22.22
CA ARG A 310 -4.52 -14.89 21.92
C ARG A 310 -4.36 -14.62 20.44
#